data_AF-A0A367JKP7-F1
#
_entry.id   AF-A0A367JKP7-F1
#
_cell.length_a   1.000
_cell.length_b   1.000
_cell.length_c   1.000
_cell.angle_alpha   90.00
_cell.angle_beta   90.00
_cell.angle_gamma   90.00
#
_symmetry.space_group_name_H-M   'P 1'
#
loop_
_entity.id
_entity.type
_entity.pdbx_description
1 polymer ?
#
loop_
_entity_poly.entity_id
_entity_poly.type
_entity_poly.pdbx_seq_one_letter_code
_entity_poly.pdbx_strand_id
1 'polypeptide(L)'
;MGVGSSKHKITSQDKAILDLKVQRDKLKKYQKNLNVVIEKEVAAAKLALSQGNKKKALLALKKKKYQEQLLEKTDQQLLNLEELTHSIEYALVEKQVLEGLKNGNSVLKEIHKETSIEAVEKLMDDTAEAIAYQNEIDEMLHGLISAEDEEEILKELDELTEKEVLSELPSVPNDSLEIPMENKLPDVPTHLPTKQQEDDEPRKEKRAILAN
;
A
#
# COMPACT_ATOMS: atom_id res chain seq x y z
N MET A 1 -40.30 -7.18 28.84
CA MET A 1 -39.54 -7.90 27.79
C MET A 1 -38.09 -7.88 28.19
N GLY A 2 -37.50 -9.06 28.41
CA GLY A 2 -36.15 -9.20 28.96
C GLY A 2 -35.09 -8.84 27.92
N VAL A 3 -34.27 -7.86 28.25
CA VAL A 3 -33.10 -7.46 27.46
C VAL A 3 -32.14 -8.64 27.45
N GLY A 4 -32.02 -9.31 26.31
CA GLY A 4 -31.10 -10.42 26.12
C GLY A 4 -29.68 -9.94 26.40
N SER A 5 -29.11 -10.41 27.52
CA SER A 5 -27.68 -10.26 27.80
C SER A 5 -26.90 -10.70 26.56
N SER A 6 -26.25 -9.75 25.89
CA SER A 6 -25.30 -10.07 24.83
C SER A 6 -24.15 -10.81 25.49
N LYS A 7 -24.23 -12.14 25.47
CA LYS A 7 -23.14 -13.02 25.86
C LYS A 7 -21.98 -12.65 24.94
N HIS A 8 -21.03 -11.87 25.46
CA HIS A 8 -19.76 -11.63 24.82
C HIS A 8 -19.18 -13.01 24.51
N LYS A 9 -19.22 -13.41 23.25
CA LYS A 9 -18.72 -14.71 22.82
C LYS A 9 -17.22 -14.63 22.97
N ILE A 10 -16.68 -15.35 23.96
CA ILE A 10 -15.25 -15.49 24.17
C ILE A 10 -14.67 -16.03 22.85
N THR A 11 -13.82 -15.23 22.23
CA THR A 11 -13.23 -15.57 20.93
C THR A 11 -12.05 -16.52 21.17
N SER A 12 -11.63 -17.25 20.14
CA SER A 12 -10.42 -18.10 20.23
C SER A 12 -9.17 -17.31 20.61
N GLN A 13 -9.11 -16.03 20.23
CA GLN A 13 -8.07 -15.07 20.55
C GLN A 13 -8.05 -14.76 22.04
N ASP A 14 -9.22 -14.51 22.64
CA ASP A 14 -9.35 -14.23 24.08
C ASP A 14 -8.89 -15.42 24.91
N LYS A 15 -9.21 -16.64 24.46
CA LYS A 15 -8.74 -17.88 25.10
C LYS A 15 -7.21 -18.03 24.99
N ALA A 16 -6.63 -17.74 23.82
CA ALA A 16 -5.17 -17.78 23.65
C ALA A 16 -4.43 -16.76 24.54
N ILE A 17 -4.95 -15.53 24.63
CA ILE A 17 -4.39 -14.49 25.51
C ILE A 17 -4.51 -14.90 26.98
N LEU A 18 -5.65 -15.50 27.37
CA LEU A 18 -5.82 -16.04 28.71
C LEU A 18 -4.80 -17.14 29.02
N ASP A 19 -4.60 -18.08 28.10
CA ASP A 19 -3.64 -19.18 28.27
C ASP A 19 -2.21 -18.65 28.43
N LEU A 20 -1.81 -17.65 27.64
CA LEU A 20 -0.53 -16.96 27.80
C LEU A 20 -0.41 -16.27 29.16
N LYS A 21 -1.44 -15.50 29.59
CA LYS A 21 -1.44 -14.84 30.90
C LYS A 21 -1.34 -15.85 32.05
N VAL A 22 -2.03 -16.99 31.95
CA VAL A 22 -1.93 -18.08 32.93
C VAL A 22 -0.52 -18.69 32.95
N GLN A 23 0.11 -18.89 31.80
CA GLN A 23 1.50 -19.36 31.72
C GLN A 23 2.47 -18.35 32.34
N ARG A 24 2.32 -17.06 32.09
CA ARG A 24 3.09 -15.99 32.73
C ARG A 24 3.00 -16.07 34.25
N ASP A 25 1.80 -16.21 34.79
CA ASP A 25 1.58 -16.25 36.23
C ASP A 25 2.14 -17.53 36.86
N LYS A 26 2.11 -18.65 36.13
CA LYS A 26 2.80 -19.89 36.53
C LYS A 26 4.32 -19.70 36.56
N LEU A 27 4.91 -19.04 35.56
CA LEU A 27 6.33 -18.72 35.54
C LEU A 27 6.73 -17.78 36.67
N LYS A 28 5.92 -16.75 36.99
CA LYS A 28 6.13 -15.86 38.15
C LYS A 28 6.12 -16.63 39.48
N LYS A 29 5.19 -17.57 39.65
CA LYS A 29 5.16 -18.46 40.81
C LYS A 29 6.41 -19.36 40.87
N TYR A 30 6.83 -19.89 39.72
CA TYR A 30 8.02 -20.72 39.63
C TYR A 30 9.30 -19.94 39.96
N GLN A 31 9.44 -18.71 39.45
CA GLN A 31 10.52 -17.77 39.77
C GLN A 31 10.60 -17.50 41.28
N LYS A 32 9.46 -17.21 41.92
CA LYS A 32 9.40 -17.01 43.38
C LYS A 32 9.85 -18.26 44.15
N ASN A 33 9.42 -19.44 43.70
CA ASN A 33 9.84 -20.70 44.31
C ASN A 33 11.35 -20.94 44.14
N LEU A 34 11.91 -20.64 42.95
CA LEU A 34 13.35 -20.74 42.70
C LEU A 34 14.16 -19.84 43.63
N ASN A 35 13.72 -18.59 43.83
CA ASN A 35 14.37 -17.67 44.77
C ASN A 35 14.40 -18.23 46.20
N VAL A 36 13.29 -18.79 46.67
CA VAL A 36 13.24 -19.44 48.00
C VAL A 36 14.18 -20.64 48.08
N VAL A 37 14.32 -21.42 47.01
CA VAL A 37 15.26 -22.55 46.96
C VAL A 37 16.71 -22.07 46.97
N ILE A 38 17.04 -21.02 46.23
CA ILE A 38 18.37 -20.39 46.20
C ILE A 38 18.75 -19.90 47.61
N GLU A 39 17.85 -19.20 48.30
CA GLU A 39 18.06 -18.75 49.69
C GLU A 39 18.34 -19.92 50.64
N LYS A 40 17.60 -21.03 50.48
CA LYS A 40 17.82 -22.26 51.26
C LYS A 40 19.17 -22.91 50.97
N GLU A 41 19.60 -22.98 49.72
CA GLU A 41 20.93 -23.51 49.37
C GLU A 41 22.06 -22.61 49.88
N VAL A 42 21.86 -21.28 49.88
CA VAL A 42 22.80 -20.32 50.50
C VAL A 42 22.89 -20.56 52.01
N ALA A 43 21.76 -20.71 52.70
CA ALA A 43 21.74 -21.02 54.13
C ALA A 43 22.40 -22.37 54.43
N ALA A 44 22.11 -23.40 53.62
CA ALA A 44 22.72 -24.72 53.74
C ALA A 44 24.24 -24.68 53.51
N ALA A 45 24.71 -23.88 52.55
CA ALA A 45 26.14 -23.67 52.32
C ALA A 45 26.81 -22.99 53.52
N LYS A 46 26.19 -21.95 54.09
CA LYS A 46 26.68 -21.26 55.30
C LYS A 46 26.78 -22.22 56.50
N LEU A 47 25.76 -23.04 56.73
CA LEU A 47 25.75 -24.05 57.80
C LEU A 47 26.82 -25.13 57.58
N ALA A 48 27.03 -25.58 56.35
CA ALA A 48 28.07 -26.56 56.04
C ALA A 48 29.49 -25.99 56.24
N LEU A 49 29.69 -24.69 55.96
CA LEU A 49 30.95 -24.00 56.24
C LEU A 49 31.22 -23.85 57.74
N SER A 50 30.21 -23.50 58.55
CA SER A 50 30.37 -23.39 60.00
C SER A 50 30.66 -24.74 60.66
N GLN A 51 30.20 -25.84 60.06
CA GLN A 51 30.51 -27.22 60.50
C GLN A 51 31.85 -27.73 59.96
N GLY A 52 32.63 -26.92 59.23
CA GLY A 52 33.92 -27.31 58.65
C GLY A 52 33.85 -28.29 57.47
N ASN A 53 32.64 -28.64 57.00
CA ASN A 53 32.46 -29.61 55.93
C ASN A 53 32.51 -28.96 54.54
N LYS A 54 33.74 -28.75 54.05
CA LYS A 54 34.02 -28.12 52.74
C LYS A 54 33.37 -28.83 51.55
N LYS A 55 33.31 -30.17 51.56
CA LYS A 55 32.72 -30.96 50.45
C LYS A 55 31.21 -30.70 50.31
N LYS A 56 30.50 -30.65 51.43
CA LYS A 56 29.05 -30.37 51.47
C LYS A 56 28.75 -28.91 51.07
N ALA A 57 29.58 -27.96 51.52
CA ALA A 57 29.46 -26.56 51.12
C ALA A 57 29.66 -26.37 49.60
N LEU A 58 30.67 -27.01 49.00
CA LEU A 58 30.90 -26.95 47.55
C LEU A 58 29.71 -27.51 46.75
N LEU A 59 29.09 -28.58 47.22
CA LEU A 59 27.91 -29.17 46.56
C LEU A 59 26.70 -28.23 46.62
N ALA A 60 26.44 -27.60 47.76
CA ALA A 60 25.38 -26.59 47.90
C ALA A 60 25.60 -25.38 46.99
N LEU A 61 26.85 -24.90 46.87
CA LEU A 61 27.19 -23.81 45.94
C LEU A 61 27.00 -24.18 44.47
N LYS A 62 27.31 -25.43 44.08
CA LYS A 62 27.02 -25.92 42.72
C LYS A 62 25.52 -25.95 42.44
N LYS A 63 24.71 -26.42 43.40
CA LYS A 63 23.24 -26.42 43.30
C LYS A 63 22.67 -25.01 43.18
N LYS A 64 23.15 -24.08 44.01
CA LYS A 64 22.83 -22.65 43.91
C LYS A 64 23.09 -22.13 42.50
N LYS A 65 24.30 -22.33 41.96
CA LYS A 65 24.67 -21.84 40.61
C LYS A 65 23.74 -22.40 39.53
N TYR A 66 23.39 -23.69 39.62
CA TYR A 66 22.43 -24.29 38.68
C TYR A 66 21.03 -23.66 38.78
N GLN A 67 20.56 -23.39 39.99
CA GLN A 67 19.26 -22.73 40.20
C GLN A 67 19.26 -21.28 39.72
N GLU A 68 20.37 -20.56 39.87
CA GLU A 68 20.54 -19.21 39.31
C GLU A 68 20.49 -19.21 37.78
N GLN A 69 21.15 -20.18 37.13
CA GLN A 69 21.03 -20.35 35.67
C GLN A 69 19.60 -20.68 35.24
N LEU A 70 18.88 -21.45 36.04
CA LEU A 70 17.48 -21.78 35.77
C LEU A 70 16.56 -20.57 35.98
N LEU A 71 16.86 -19.73 36.97
CA LEU A 71 16.18 -18.45 37.22
C LEU A 71 16.38 -17.52 36.02
N GLU A 72 17.62 -17.34 35.56
CA GLU A 72 17.92 -16.50 34.39
C GLU A 72 17.17 -16.96 33.13
N LYS A 73 17.14 -18.28 32.87
CA LYS A 73 16.34 -18.84 31.77
C LYS A 73 14.84 -18.59 31.95
N THR A 74 14.34 -18.67 33.18
CA THR A 74 12.93 -18.40 33.50
C THR A 74 12.60 -16.93 33.28
N ASP A 75 13.49 -16.02 33.65
CA ASP A 75 13.34 -14.57 33.45
C ASP A 75 13.34 -14.22 31.96
N GLN A 76 14.22 -14.83 31.16
CA GLN A 76 14.21 -14.68 29.70
C GLN A 76 12.90 -15.19 29.09
N GLN A 77 12.41 -16.36 29.52
CA GLN A 77 11.13 -16.89 29.06
C GLN A 77 9.95 -16.01 29.44
N LEU A 78 9.99 -15.41 30.64
CA LEU A 78 8.96 -14.50 31.12
C LEU A 78 8.94 -13.22 30.28
N LEU A 79 10.10 -12.65 29.97
CA LEU A 79 10.20 -11.47 29.10
C LEU A 79 9.64 -11.77 27.71
N ASN A 80 10.06 -12.87 27.08
CA ASN A 80 9.56 -13.28 25.77
C ASN A 80 8.04 -13.46 25.76
N LEU A 81 7.46 -13.96 26.87
CA LEU A 81 6.03 -14.20 26.98
C LEU A 81 5.24 -12.90 27.22
N GLU A 82 5.82 -11.94 27.95
CA GLU A 82 5.28 -10.59 28.09
C GLU A 82 5.32 -9.82 26.76
N GLU A 83 6.42 -9.90 26.01
CA GLU A 83 6.55 -9.32 24.67
C GLU A 83 5.54 -9.93 23.69
N LEU A 84 5.38 -11.26 23.68
CA LEU A 84 4.39 -11.94 22.85
C LEU A 84 2.96 -11.51 23.20
N THR A 85 2.65 -11.40 24.49
CA THR A 85 1.32 -10.95 24.95
C THR A 85 1.04 -9.53 24.47
N HIS A 86 2.01 -8.63 24.64
CA HIS A 86 1.87 -7.24 24.19
C HIS A 86 1.72 -7.13 22.67
N SER A 87 2.51 -7.90 21.92
CA SER A 87 2.44 -7.95 20.45
C SER A 87 1.07 -8.42 19.96
N ILE A 88 0.47 -9.42 20.62
CA ILE A 88 -0.88 -9.91 20.28
C ILE A 88 -1.93 -8.85 20.62
N GLU A 89 -1.84 -8.21 21.78
CA GLU A 89 -2.77 -7.14 22.17
C GLU A 89 -2.68 -5.96 21.20
N TYR A 90 -1.47 -5.59 20.76
CA TYR A 90 -1.27 -4.55 19.76
C TYR A 90 -1.85 -4.94 18.39
N ALA A 91 -1.63 -6.18 17.93
CA ALA A 91 -2.19 -6.69 16.68
C ALA A 91 -3.74 -6.70 16.69
N LEU A 92 -4.37 -6.90 17.86
CA LEU A 92 -5.82 -6.76 18.00
C LEU A 92 -6.29 -5.32 17.82
N VAL A 93 -5.56 -4.34 18.35
CA VAL A 93 -5.84 -2.92 18.12
C VAL A 93 -5.66 -2.56 16.65
N GLU A 94 -4.57 -3.02 16.03
CA GLU A 94 -4.32 -2.82 14.60
C GLU A 94 -5.44 -3.38 13.73
N LYS A 95 -5.95 -4.58 14.07
CA LYS A 95 -7.13 -5.15 13.40
C LYS A 95 -8.35 -4.23 13.51
N GLN A 96 -8.62 -3.66 14.68
CA GLN A 96 -9.75 -2.74 14.88
C GLN A 96 -9.58 -1.46 14.08
N VAL A 97 -8.37 -0.90 14.01
CA VAL A 97 -8.07 0.27 13.18
C VAL A 97 -8.30 -0.04 11.71
N LEU A 98 -7.84 -1.20 11.22
CA LEU A 98 -8.06 -1.63 9.84
C LEU A 98 -9.55 -1.83 9.52
N GLU A 99 -10.33 -2.41 10.43
CA GLU A 99 -11.79 -2.53 10.28
C GLU A 99 -12.47 -1.15 10.24
N GLY A 100 -12.04 -0.21 11.08
CA GLY A 100 -12.49 1.18 11.06
C GLY A 100 -12.19 1.88 9.73
N LEU A 101 -10.97 1.73 9.20
CA LEU A 101 -10.57 2.27 7.90
C LEU A 101 -11.36 1.64 6.76
N LYS A 102 -11.62 0.33 6.80
CA LYS A 102 -12.43 -0.37 5.80
C LYS A 102 -13.87 0.15 5.79
N ASN A 103 -14.47 0.33 6.96
CA ASN A 103 -15.82 0.88 7.09
C ASN A 103 -15.85 2.34 6.61
N GLY A 104 -14.89 3.17 7.01
CA GLY A 104 -14.77 4.54 6.54
C GLY A 104 -14.63 4.63 5.02
N ASN A 105 -13.83 3.76 4.40
CA ASN A 105 -13.73 3.68 2.94
C ASN A 105 -15.05 3.23 2.28
N SER A 106 -15.79 2.30 2.89
CA SER A 106 -17.13 1.91 2.40
C SER A 106 -18.10 3.09 2.41
N VAL A 107 -18.15 3.85 3.52
CA VAL A 107 -19.00 5.03 3.64
C VAL A 107 -18.58 6.12 2.65
N LEU A 108 -17.28 6.37 2.49
CA LEU A 108 -16.79 7.31 1.48
C LEU A 108 -17.19 6.91 0.06
N LYS A 109 -17.17 5.61 -0.27
CA LYS A 109 -17.64 5.11 -1.56
C LYS A 109 -19.13 5.32 -1.77
N GLU A 110 -19.94 5.13 -0.73
CA GLU A 110 -21.38 5.40 -0.78
C GLU A 110 -21.64 6.89 -1.02
N ILE A 111 -20.98 7.77 -0.26
CA ILE A 111 -21.07 9.23 -0.44
C ILE A 111 -20.66 9.62 -1.87
N HIS A 112 -19.52 9.12 -2.37
CA HIS A 112 -19.08 9.42 -3.73
C HIS A 112 -20.07 8.92 -4.80
N LYS A 113 -20.79 7.83 -4.53
CA LYS A 113 -21.81 7.32 -5.44
C LYS A 113 -23.04 8.22 -5.43
N GLU A 114 -23.51 8.64 -4.27
CA GLU A 114 -24.66 9.55 -4.13
C GLU A 114 -24.35 10.93 -4.74
N THR A 115 -23.21 11.52 -4.41
CA THR A 115 -22.80 12.82 -4.96
C THR A 115 -22.60 12.78 -6.48
N SER A 116 -22.07 11.67 -7.04
CA SER A 116 -21.92 11.57 -8.50
C SER A 116 -23.27 11.40 -9.22
N ILE A 117 -24.26 10.75 -8.59
CA ILE A 117 -25.61 10.64 -9.14
C ILE A 117 -26.33 12.00 -9.09
N GLU A 118 -26.33 12.68 -7.95
CA GLU A 118 -26.93 14.02 -7.81
C GLU A 118 -26.28 15.05 -8.76
N ALA A 119 -24.95 14.99 -8.92
CA ALA A 119 -24.24 15.85 -9.86
C ALA A 119 -24.60 15.54 -11.32
N VAL A 120 -24.86 14.28 -11.66
CA VAL A 120 -25.30 13.88 -13.00
C VAL A 120 -26.76 14.29 -13.25
N GLU A 121 -27.66 14.09 -12.29
CA GLU A 121 -29.06 14.51 -12.40
C GLU A 121 -29.17 16.02 -12.61
N LYS A 122 -28.46 16.81 -11.80
CA LYS A 122 -28.44 18.28 -11.96
C LYS A 122 -27.91 18.71 -13.32
N LEU A 123 -26.85 18.06 -13.83
CA LEU A 123 -26.34 18.37 -15.17
C LEU A 123 -27.37 18.03 -16.25
N MET A 124 -28.10 16.92 -16.12
CA MET A 124 -29.16 16.56 -17.06
C MET A 124 -30.30 17.59 -17.05
N ASP A 125 -30.72 18.05 -15.87
CA ASP A 125 -31.73 19.10 -15.73
C ASP A 125 -31.26 20.42 -16.36
N ASP A 126 -30.03 20.87 -16.05
CA ASP A 126 -29.44 22.09 -16.62
C ASP A 126 -29.33 22.00 -18.15
N THR A 127 -28.99 20.81 -18.70
CA THR A 127 -28.93 20.61 -20.16
C THR A 127 -30.31 20.57 -20.81
N ALA A 128 -31.30 19.97 -20.15
CA ALA A 128 -32.67 19.93 -20.65
C ALA A 128 -33.30 21.34 -20.65
N GLU A 129 -33.03 22.15 -19.62
CA GLU A 129 -33.43 23.55 -19.56
C GLU A 129 -32.74 24.38 -20.65
N ALA A 130 -31.43 24.18 -20.88
CA ALA A 130 -30.71 24.86 -21.96
C ALA A 130 -31.25 24.50 -23.35
N ILE A 131 -31.57 23.23 -23.59
CA ILE A 131 -32.20 22.79 -24.85
C ILE A 131 -33.60 23.37 -25.00
N ALA A 132 -34.40 23.39 -23.93
CA ALA A 132 -35.74 23.98 -23.96
C ALA A 132 -35.70 25.48 -24.24
N TYR A 133 -34.76 26.21 -23.61
CA TYR A 133 -34.52 27.63 -23.86
C TYR A 133 -34.06 27.89 -25.30
N GLN A 134 -33.18 27.05 -25.85
CA GLN A 134 -32.77 27.15 -27.25
C GLN A 134 -33.96 26.93 -28.19
N ASN A 135 -34.78 25.91 -27.94
CA ASN A 135 -35.98 25.65 -28.74
C ASN A 135 -37.01 26.79 -28.63
N GLU A 136 -37.14 27.43 -27.46
CA GLU A 136 -38.00 28.60 -27.26
C GLU A 136 -37.47 29.80 -28.06
N ILE A 137 -36.15 30.02 -28.07
CA ILE A 137 -35.52 31.02 -28.95
C ILE A 137 -35.80 30.70 -30.42
N ASP A 138 -35.60 29.45 -30.83
CA ASP A 138 -35.80 29.01 -32.21
C ASP A 138 -37.26 29.19 -32.64
N GLU A 139 -38.24 28.86 -31.77
CA GLU A 139 -39.67 29.06 -32.02
C GLU A 139 -40.04 30.55 -32.10
N MET A 140 -39.49 31.38 -31.21
CA MET A 140 -39.68 32.83 -31.28
C MET A 140 -39.10 33.42 -32.56
N LEU A 141 -37.89 33.03 -32.95
CA LEU A 141 -37.24 33.49 -34.18
C LEU A 141 -38.01 33.05 -35.43
N HIS A 142 -38.46 31.80 -35.48
CA HIS A 142 -39.24 31.28 -36.61
C HIS A 142 -40.61 31.97 -36.76
N GLY A 143 -41.19 32.49 -35.66
CA GLY A 143 -42.40 33.31 -35.70
C GLY A 143 -42.21 34.76 -36.17
N LEU A 144 -40.97 35.24 -36.26
CA LEU A 144 -40.61 36.64 -36.58
C LEU A 144 -40.02 36.82 -37.99
N ILE A 145 -39.54 35.76 -38.63
CA ILE A 145 -38.84 35.81 -39.92
C ILE A 145 -39.84 35.44 -41.05
N SER A 146 -39.88 36.24 -42.12
CA SER A 146 -40.70 35.94 -43.30
C SER A 146 -40.00 34.94 -44.22
N ALA A 147 -40.72 34.17 -45.03
CA ALA A 147 -40.13 33.20 -45.96
C ALA A 147 -39.13 33.83 -46.97
N GLU A 148 -39.30 35.10 -47.31
CA GLU A 148 -38.35 35.84 -48.16
C GLU A 148 -37.04 36.18 -47.41
N ASP A 149 -37.12 36.47 -46.10
CA ASP A 149 -35.95 36.72 -45.26
C ASP A 149 -35.17 35.42 -44.97
N GLU A 150 -35.85 34.28 -44.87
CA GLU A 150 -35.22 32.96 -44.72
C GLU A 150 -34.35 32.60 -45.93
N GLU A 151 -34.82 32.89 -47.16
CA GLU A 151 -34.04 32.65 -48.39
C GLU A 151 -32.80 33.54 -48.49
N GLU A 152 -32.88 34.81 -48.05
CA GLU A 152 -31.75 35.73 -48.02
C GLU A 152 -30.69 35.29 -46.99
N ILE A 153 -31.12 34.87 -45.79
CA ILE A 153 -30.25 34.37 -44.72
C ILE A 153 -29.56 33.07 -45.14
N LEU A 154 -30.29 32.13 -45.76
CA LEU A 154 -29.70 30.88 -46.27
C LEU A 154 -28.61 31.16 -47.30
N LYS A 155 -28.84 32.14 -48.19
CA LYS A 155 -27.85 32.56 -49.17
C LYS A 155 -26.62 33.21 -48.51
N GLU A 156 -26.81 34.05 -47.49
CA GLU A 156 -25.70 34.63 -46.73
C GLU A 156 -24.89 33.56 -45.98
N LEU A 157 -25.56 32.56 -45.41
CA LEU A 157 -24.93 31.41 -44.75
C LEU A 157 -24.10 30.59 -45.74
N ASP A 158 -24.64 30.31 -46.93
CA ASP A 158 -23.91 29.62 -48.00
C ASP A 158 -22.67 30.43 -48.42
N GLU A 159 -22.78 31.75 -48.56
CA GLU A 159 -21.63 32.61 -48.87
C GLU A 159 -20.57 32.63 -47.76
N LEU A 160 -20.97 32.59 -46.48
CA LEU A 160 -20.04 32.54 -45.34
C LEU A 160 -19.33 31.18 -45.26
N THR A 161 -20.07 30.09 -45.44
CA THR A 161 -19.48 28.73 -45.46
C THR A 161 -18.55 28.55 -46.65
N GLU A 162 -18.88 29.06 -47.84
CA GLU A 162 -17.96 29.07 -48.99
C GLU A 162 -16.69 29.88 -48.69
N LYS A 163 -16.80 31.05 -48.05
CA LYS A 163 -15.64 31.87 -47.67
C LYS A 163 -14.75 31.18 -46.63
N GLU A 164 -15.34 30.50 -45.65
CA GLU A 164 -14.61 29.79 -44.58
C GLU A 164 -13.95 28.51 -45.14
N VAL A 165 -14.65 27.76 -45.99
CA VAL A 165 -14.09 26.59 -46.70
C VAL A 165 -12.97 27.00 -47.66
N LEU A 166 -13.08 28.13 -48.37
CA LEU A 166 -11.99 28.64 -49.22
C LEU A 166 -10.76 29.09 -48.42
N SER A 167 -10.93 29.47 -47.15
CA SER A 167 -9.81 29.91 -46.30
C SER A 167 -9.10 28.77 -45.58
N GLU A 168 -9.74 27.60 -45.43
CA GLU A 168 -9.11 26.38 -44.88
C GLU A 168 -8.54 25.41 -45.93
N LEU A 169 -8.81 25.60 -47.23
CA LEU A 169 -8.23 24.76 -48.29
C LEU A 169 -6.81 25.21 -48.67
N PRO A 170 -5.75 24.41 -48.44
CA PRO A 170 -4.41 24.73 -48.91
C PRO A 170 -4.33 24.63 -50.44
N SER A 171 -3.68 25.62 -51.08
CA SER A 171 -3.41 25.64 -52.52
C SER A 171 -2.67 24.37 -52.96
N VAL A 172 -3.29 23.55 -53.81
CA VAL A 172 -2.62 22.42 -54.47
C VAL A 172 -1.59 22.97 -55.45
N PRO A 173 -0.27 22.71 -55.29
CA PRO A 173 0.72 23.15 -56.25
C PRO A 173 0.52 22.45 -57.60
N ASN A 174 0.37 23.24 -58.67
CA ASN A 174 0.16 22.78 -60.04
C ASN A 174 1.43 22.93 -60.89
N ASP A 175 2.61 22.83 -60.27
CA ASP A 175 3.88 22.88 -60.98
C ASP A 175 4.37 21.46 -61.30
N SER A 176 4.51 21.22 -62.60
CA SER A 176 5.11 20.01 -63.15
C SER A 176 6.54 19.85 -62.64
N LEU A 177 6.88 18.65 -62.16
CA LEU A 177 8.23 18.28 -61.73
C LEU A 177 9.23 18.42 -62.89
N GLU A 178 10.02 19.49 -62.89
CA GLU A 178 11.20 19.58 -63.73
C GLU A 178 12.36 18.80 -63.09
N ILE A 179 12.87 17.82 -63.82
CA ILE A 179 14.09 17.06 -63.51
C ILE A 179 15.23 17.72 -64.28
N PRO A 180 16.26 18.28 -63.61
CA PRO A 180 17.55 18.52 -64.26
C PRO A 180 18.60 17.53 -63.78
N MET A 181 19.00 16.64 -64.69
CA MET A 181 20.26 15.91 -64.63
C MET A 181 21.42 16.89 -64.83
N GLU A 182 22.39 16.96 -63.92
CA GLU A 182 23.76 17.34 -64.29
C GLU A 182 24.79 16.80 -63.28
N ASN A 183 25.79 16.11 -63.83
CA ASN A 183 26.89 15.43 -63.16
C ASN A 183 27.80 16.35 -62.35
N LYS A 184 28.26 15.87 -61.17
CA LYS A 184 29.67 15.82 -60.74
C LYS A 184 29.79 15.17 -59.34
N LEU A 185 30.22 13.91 -59.28
CA LEU A 185 30.69 13.28 -58.04
C LEU A 185 32.14 13.69 -57.74
N PRO A 186 32.47 13.99 -56.47
CA PRO A 186 33.79 13.76 -55.91
C PRO A 186 33.83 12.50 -55.02
N ASP A 187 35.01 11.89 -54.96
CA ASP A 187 35.32 10.52 -54.54
C ASP A 187 35.09 10.22 -53.04
N VAL A 188 34.77 8.95 -52.75
CA VAL A 188 34.40 8.44 -51.41
C VAL A 188 35.67 8.19 -50.58
N PRO A 189 35.80 8.75 -49.35
CA PRO A 189 36.92 8.40 -48.47
C PRO A 189 36.79 6.98 -47.90
N THR A 190 37.59 6.07 -48.43
CA THR A 190 37.96 4.78 -47.83
C THR A 190 38.82 5.00 -46.57
N HIS A 191 38.24 4.94 -45.38
CA HIS A 191 38.99 4.61 -44.16
C HIS A 191 38.10 3.93 -43.12
N LEU A 192 38.54 2.77 -42.63
CA LEU A 192 37.85 1.97 -41.63
C LEU A 192 37.76 2.71 -40.27
N PRO A 193 36.69 2.51 -39.48
CA PRO A 193 36.57 3.07 -38.14
C PRO A 193 37.57 2.41 -37.17
N THR A 194 38.44 3.22 -36.59
CA THR A 194 39.28 2.84 -35.45
C THR A 194 38.43 2.65 -34.21
N LYS A 195 38.53 1.46 -33.64
CA LYS A 195 37.95 0.99 -32.39
C LYS A 195 38.35 1.90 -31.21
N GLN A 196 37.37 2.52 -30.54
CA GLN A 196 37.55 3.03 -29.17
C GLN A 196 37.06 1.97 -28.20
N GLN A 197 37.94 1.65 -27.25
CA GLN A 197 37.74 0.72 -26.16
C GLN A 197 36.93 1.42 -25.07
N GLU A 198 35.76 0.87 -24.72
CA GLU A 198 35.19 1.07 -23.39
C GLU A 198 35.42 -0.22 -22.61
N ASP A 199 36.09 -0.06 -21.48
CA ASP A 199 36.35 -1.08 -20.48
C ASP A 199 35.03 -1.46 -19.79
N ASP A 200 34.63 -2.73 -19.91
CA ASP A 200 33.64 -3.36 -19.03
C ASP A 200 34.23 -4.66 -18.49
N GLU A 201 34.62 -4.62 -17.20
CA GLU A 201 35.17 -5.75 -16.46
C GLU A 201 34.06 -6.78 -16.10
N PRO A 202 34.29 -8.08 -16.29
CA PRO A 202 33.23 -9.08 -16.34
C PRO A 202 32.78 -9.62 -14.97
N ARG A 203 31.46 -9.64 -14.79
CA ARG A 203 30.73 -10.41 -13.78
C ARG A 203 30.97 -11.91 -13.98
N LYS A 204 31.88 -12.51 -13.22
CA LYS A 204 32.14 -13.96 -13.21
C LYS A 204 30.93 -14.75 -12.70
N GLU A 205 30.23 -15.39 -13.63
CA GLU A 205 29.33 -16.50 -13.35
C GLU A 205 30.10 -17.73 -12.89
N LYS A 206 29.68 -18.26 -11.75
CA LYS A 206 29.99 -19.61 -11.30
C LYS A 206 29.19 -20.59 -12.17
N ARG A 207 29.87 -21.49 -12.89
CA ARG A 207 29.42 -22.88 -13.10
C ARG A 207 30.48 -23.72 -13.83
N ALA A 208 30.89 -24.79 -13.13
CA ALA A 208 31.35 -26.11 -13.59
C ALA A 208 32.43 -26.16 -14.70
N ILE A 209 33.54 -26.88 -14.54
CA ILE A 209 33.71 -28.33 -14.79
C ILE A 209 35.15 -28.64 -14.32
N LEU A 210 35.38 -29.48 -13.30
CA LEU A 210 35.67 -30.93 -13.37
C LEU A 210 36.88 -31.33 -14.23
N ALA A 211 37.76 -32.19 -13.68
CA ALA A 211 38.96 -32.81 -14.27
C ALA A 211 40.17 -31.84 -14.40
N ASN A 212 41.34 -32.09 -13.84
CA ASN A 212 42.06 -33.33 -13.55
C ASN A 212 42.95 -33.13 -12.32
#